data_AF-A0A6C0EMF9-F1
#
_entry.id   AF-A0A6C0EMF9-F1
#
_cell.length_a   1.000
_cell.length_b   1.000
_cell.length_c   1.000
_cell.angle_alpha   90.00
_cell.angle_beta   90.00
_cell.angle_gamma   90.00
#
_symmetry.space_group_name_H-M   'P 1'
#
loop_
_entity.id
_entity.type
_entity.pdbx_description
1 polymer ?
#
loop_
_entity_poly.entity_id
_entity_poly.type
_entity_poly.pdbx_seq_one_letter_code
_entity_poly.pdbx_strand_id
1 'polypeptide(L)'
;MNKSIVYGLVTISALLSTAITLIRKYQMKAMSNHSILFIDTVITGLIMAGASLYIGGVEQFTKDLTKFKGTVLLSFIGASICTLGAALIGYNLVRSQKLSYLVIVSTGVGVIATMLASYMFLGDKITKTKILSIPFLLTGVYLAR
;
A
#
# COMPACT_ATOMS: atom_id res chain seq x y z
N MET A 1 -3.61 -22.74 7.23
CA MET A 1 -3.28 -21.45 7.88
C MET A 1 -4.27 -21.22 9.02
N ASN A 2 -3.82 -20.98 10.25
CA ASN A 2 -4.70 -20.88 11.42
C ASN A 2 -5.56 -19.60 11.32
N LYS A 3 -6.89 -19.74 11.27
CA LYS A 3 -7.82 -18.62 11.03
C LYS A 3 -7.64 -17.48 12.05
N SER A 4 -7.36 -17.79 13.32
CA SER A 4 -7.14 -16.77 14.35
C SER A 4 -5.91 -15.90 14.11
N ILE A 5 -4.84 -16.46 13.53
CA ILE A 5 -3.64 -15.70 13.16
C ILE A 5 -3.95 -14.76 12.00
N VAL A 6 -4.72 -15.23 11.01
CA VAL A 6 -5.15 -14.41 9.87
C VAL A 6 -6.02 -13.25 10.33
N TYR A 7 -7.02 -13.51 11.18
CA TYR A 7 -7.88 -12.46 11.71
C TYR A 7 -7.10 -11.45 12.55
N GLY A 8 -6.22 -11.90 13.45
CA GLY A 8 -5.38 -11.00 14.24
C GLY A 8 -4.50 -10.10 13.37
N LEU A 9 -3.89 -10.65 12.32
CA LEU A 9 -3.04 -9.89 11.40
C LEU A 9 -3.85 -8.87 10.60
N VAL A 10 -5.03 -9.24 10.11
CA VAL A 10 -5.96 -8.33 9.41
C VAL A 10 -6.39 -7.17 10.32
N THR A 11 -6.74 -7.45 11.58
CA THR A 11 -7.15 -6.41 12.54
C THR A 11 -6.03 -5.43 12.84
N ILE A 12 -4.81 -5.94 13.08
CA ILE A 12 -3.63 -5.09 13.32
C ILE A 12 -3.32 -4.23 12.09
N SER A 13 -3.36 -4.80 10.88
CA SER A 13 -3.15 -4.04 9.65
C SER A 13 -4.20 -2.96 9.44
N ALA A 14 -5.48 -3.22 9.75
CA ALA A 14 -6.54 -2.22 9.64
C ALA A 14 -6.38 -1.06 10.64
N LEU A 15 -6.01 -1.37 11.89
CA LEU A 15 -5.73 -0.38 12.93
C LEU A 15 -4.51 0.49 12.56
N LEU A 16 -3.43 -0.12 12.07
CA LEU A 16 -2.25 0.63 11.62
C LEU A 16 -2.59 1.51 10.42
N SER A 17 -3.34 1.01 9.44
CA SER A 17 -3.73 1.78 8.26
C SER A 17 -4.54 3.03 8.62
N THR A 18 -5.50 2.90 9.53
CA THR A 18 -6.31 4.03 10.03
C THR A 18 -5.47 5.02 10.84
N ALA A 19 -4.61 4.55 11.74
CA ALA A 19 -3.70 5.39 12.51
C ALA A 19 -2.74 6.19 11.61
N ILE A 20 -2.10 5.53 10.62
CA ILE A 20 -1.19 6.18 9.66
C ILE A 20 -1.94 7.27 8.87
N THR A 21 -3.16 6.99 8.41
CA THR A 21 -3.95 7.96 7.63
C THR A 21 -4.30 9.21 8.46
N LEU A 22 -4.66 9.02 9.74
CA LEU A 22 -4.93 10.12 10.67
C LEU A 22 -3.68 10.95 10.97
N ILE A 23 -2.56 10.29 11.30
CA ILE A 23 -1.29 10.94 11.60
C ILE A 23 -0.80 11.73 10.39
N ARG A 24 -0.83 11.14 9.19
CA ARG A 24 -0.47 11.84 7.95
C ARG A 24 -1.32 13.07 7.71
N LYS A 25 -2.64 12.96 7.91
CA LYS A 25 -3.55 14.12 7.76
C LYS A 25 -3.23 15.23 8.75
N TYR A 26 -2.80 14.89 9.96
CA TYR A 26 -2.36 15.88 10.96
C TYR A 26 -1.03 16.53 10.55
N GLN A 27 -0.04 15.74 10.15
CA GLN A 27 1.27 16.23 9.70
C GLN A 27 1.18 17.13 8.46
N MET A 28 0.26 16.83 7.53
CA MET A 28 -0.01 17.63 6.33
C MET A 28 -0.50 19.06 6.62
N LYS A 29 -0.93 19.35 7.86
CA LYS A 29 -1.25 20.73 8.29
C LYS A 29 0.00 21.57 8.52
N ALA A 30 1.10 20.95 8.96
CA ALA A 30 2.33 21.62 9.35
C ALA A 30 3.45 21.49 8.29
N MET A 31 3.35 20.53 7.37
CA MET A 31 4.43 20.17 6.45
C MET A 31 3.95 20.06 5.00
N SER A 32 4.87 20.29 4.05
CA SER A 32 4.58 20.09 2.63
C SER A 32 4.43 18.61 2.30
N ASN A 33 3.61 18.29 1.28
CA ASN A 33 3.38 16.90 0.87
C ASN A 33 4.69 16.22 0.41
N HIS A 34 5.62 16.98 -0.17
CA HIS A 34 6.90 16.46 -0.67
C HIS A 34 7.84 16.09 0.48
N SER A 35 7.88 16.90 1.53
CA SER A 35 8.68 16.63 2.73
C SER A 35 8.20 15.36 3.44
N ILE A 36 6.87 15.19 3.59
CA ILE A 36 6.29 13.98 4.20
C ILE A 36 6.64 12.75 3.35
N LEU A 37 6.48 12.85 2.03
CA LEU A 37 6.76 11.74 1.11
C LEU A 37 8.23 11.33 1.15
N PHE A 38 9.14 12.30 1.22
CA PHE A 38 10.56 12.03 1.36
C PHE A 38 10.87 11.28 2.67
N ILE A 39 10.38 11.78 3.81
CA ILE A 39 10.59 11.16 5.13
C ILE A 39 10.02 9.73 5.14
N ASP A 40 8.79 9.54 4.67
CA ASP A 40 8.15 8.22 4.61
C ASP A 40 8.95 7.24 3.75
N THR A 41 9.48 7.70 2.61
CA THR A 41 10.26 6.85 1.71
C THR A 41 11.60 6.45 2.34
N VAL A 42 12.28 7.38 3.01
CA VAL A 42 13.56 7.10 3.69
C VAL A 42 13.36 6.12 4.85
N ILE A 43 12.36 6.36 5.71
CA ILE A 43 12.07 5.48 6.86
C ILE A 43 11.67 4.09 6.36
N THR A 44 10.78 4.02 5.38
CA THR A 44 10.34 2.73 4.81
C THR A 44 11.51 1.99 4.17
N GLY A 45 12.38 2.69 3.44
CA GLY A 45 13.59 2.12 2.86
C GLY A 45 14.53 1.52 3.90
N LEU A 46 14.76 2.22 5.01
CA LEU A 46 15.58 1.71 6.12
C LEU A 46 14.95 0.48 6.79
N ILE A 47 13.64 0.50 7.02
CA ILE A 47 12.92 -0.64 7.60
C ILE A 47 12.99 -1.85 6.65
N MET A 48 12.77 -1.66 5.35
CA MET A 48 12.86 -2.74 4.37
C MET A 48 14.27 -3.30 4.25
N ALA A 49 15.30 -2.45 4.27
CA ALA A 49 16.70 -2.87 4.28
C ALA A 49 17.00 -3.70 5.54
N GLY A 50 16.61 -3.21 6.73
CA GLY A 50 16.77 -3.93 7.99
C GLY A 50 16.03 -5.28 7.99
N ALA A 51 14.79 -5.32 7.53
CA ALA A 51 14.02 -6.56 7.41
C ALA A 51 14.65 -7.54 6.42
N SER A 52 15.18 -7.06 5.29
CA SER A 52 15.86 -7.90 4.30
C SER A 52 17.15 -8.52 4.86
N LEU A 53 17.91 -7.74 5.64
CA LEU A 53 19.11 -8.22 6.33
C LEU A 53 18.76 -9.23 7.43
N TYR A 54 17.66 -9.01 8.16
CA TYR A 54 17.21 -9.92 9.22
C TYR A 54 16.73 -11.27 8.67
N ILE A 55 15.98 -11.27 7.56
CA ILE A 55 15.39 -12.49 6.97
C ILE A 55 16.41 -13.25 6.12
N GLY A 56 17.19 -12.56 5.30
CA GLY A 56 18.09 -13.17 4.31
C GLY A 56 19.57 -13.19 4.71
N GLY A 57 19.99 -12.39 5.68
CA GLY A 57 21.41 -12.21 6.01
C GLY A 57 22.17 -11.34 4.99
N VAL A 58 23.42 -11.01 5.33
CA VAL A 58 24.27 -10.07 4.57
C VAL A 58 24.67 -10.63 3.20
N GLU A 59 24.92 -11.94 3.10
CA GLU A 59 25.31 -12.61 1.85
C GLU A 59 24.16 -12.64 0.82
N GLN A 60 22.93 -12.92 1.26
CA GLN A 60 21.77 -12.90 0.37
C GLN A 60 21.47 -11.47 -0.10
N PHE A 61 21.55 -10.50 0.81
CA PHE A 61 21.35 -9.09 0.49
C PHE A 61 22.32 -8.57 -0.56
N THR A 62 23.62 -8.88 -0.42
CA THR A 62 24.64 -8.49 -1.41
C THR A 62 24.44 -9.22 -2.74
N LYS A 63 24.04 -10.50 -2.72
CA LYS A 63 23.70 -11.25 -3.93
C LYS A 63 22.49 -10.68 -4.66
N ASP A 64 21.47 -10.22 -3.93
CA ASP A 64 20.29 -9.62 -4.55
C ASP A 64 20.57 -8.20 -5.08
N LEU A 65 21.42 -7.43 -4.42
CA LEU A 65 21.92 -6.15 -4.94
C LEU A 65 22.75 -6.32 -6.23
N THR A 66 23.54 -7.39 -6.36
CA THR A 66 24.34 -7.61 -7.58
C THR A 66 23.50 -8.00 -8.80
N LYS A 67 22.30 -8.55 -8.60
CA LYS A 67 21.31 -8.83 -9.67
C LYS A 67 20.62 -7.56 -10.20
N PHE A 68 20.84 -6.43 -9.54
CA PHE A 68 20.21 -5.16 -9.86
C PHE A 68 20.88 -4.47 -11.06
N LYS A 69 20.80 -5.10 -12.23
CA LYS A 69 21.41 -4.62 -13.48
C LYS A 69 20.45 -4.76 -14.66
N GLY A 70 20.65 -3.92 -15.68
CA GLY A 70 19.91 -3.99 -16.95
C GLY A 70 18.39 -3.87 -16.77
N THR A 71 17.65 -4.86 -17.27
CA THR A 71 16.18 -4.87 -17.27
C THR A 71 15.57 -4.79 -15.87
N VAL A 72 16.20 -5.41 -14.86
CA VAL A 72 15.70 -5.37 -13.47
C VAL A 72 15.76 -3.96 -12.89
N LEU A 73 16.85 -3.23 -13.17
CA LEU A 73 17.00 -1.83 -12.77
C LEU A 73 15.96 -0.96 -13.47
N LEU A 74 15.73 -1.18 -14.77
CA LEU A 74 14.74 -0.41 -15.54
C LEU A 74 13.31 -0.64 -15.00
N SER A 75 12.94 -1.89 -14.73
CA SER A 75 11.65 -2.24 -14.12
C SER A 75 11.50 -1.63 -12.73
N PHE A 76 12.57 -1.60 -11.93
CA PHE A 76 12.55 -0.99 -10.61
C PHE A 76 12.36 0.52 -10.67
N ILE A 77 13.07 1.21 -11.58
CA ILE A 77 12.90 2.65 -11.80
C ILE A 77 11.48 2.95 -12.28
N GLY A 78 10.96 2.18 -13.25
CA GLY A 78 9.59 2.33 -13.73
C GLY A 78 8.56 2.17 -12.62
N ALA A 79 8.69 1.10 -11.81
CA ALA A 79 7.83 0.88 -10.66
C ALA A 79 7.94 2.03 -9.63
N SER A 80 9.14 2.53 -9.39
CA SER A 80 9.39 3.65 -8.47
C SER A 80 8.74 4.95 -8.94
N ILE A 81 8.82 5.27 -10.24
CA ILE A 81 8.15 6.46 -10.79
C ILE A 81 6.63 6.33 -10.68
N CYS A 82 6.08 5.16 -11.01
CA CYS A 82 4.64 4.90 -10.87
C CYS A 82 4.16 5.03 -9.43
N THR A 83 4.90 4.49 -8.46
CA THR A 83 4.54 4.60 -7.04
C THR A 83 4.68 6.02 -6.52
N LEU A 84 5.68 6.78 -6.98
CA LEU A 84 5.86 8.19 -6.60
C LEU A 84 4.72 9.06 -7.12
N GLY A 85 4.32 8.86 -8.39
CA GLY A 85 3.16 9.54 -8.98
C GLY A 85 1.86 9.19 -8.24
N ALA A 86 1.62 7.91 -7.96
CA ALA A 86 0.46 7.47 -7.19
C ALA A 86 0.43 8.05 -5.77
N ALA A 87 1.60 8.10 -5.10
CA ALA A 87 1.72 8.65 -3.75
C ALA A 87 1.45 10.15 -3.71
N LEU A 88 1.94 10.93 -4.68
CA LEU A 88 1.66 12.37 -4.78
C LEU A 88 0.17 12.65 -4.99
N ILE A 89 -0.48 11.92 -5.90
CA ILE A 89 -1.94 12.02 -6.11
C ILE A 89 -2.67 11.65 -4.82
N GLY A 90 -2.28 10.55 -4.18
CA GLY A 90 -2.86 10.10 -2.92
C GLY A 90 -2.74 11.15 -1.81
N TYR A 91 -1.57 11.78 -1.66
CA TYR A 91 -1.33 12.81 -0.64
C TYR A 91 -2.13 14.08 -0.90
N ASN A 92 -2.27 14.49 -2.16
CA ASN A 92 -3.16 15.60 -2.53
C ASN A 92 -4.62 15.27 -2.21
N LEU A 93 -5.05 14.03 -2.43
CA LEU A 93 -6.38 13.56 -2.06
C LEU A 93 -6.58 13.60 -0.53
N VAL A 94 -5.61 13.12 0.25
CA VAL A 94 -5.63 13.12 1.74
C VAL A 94 -5.82 14.53 2.28
N ARG A 95 -5.12 15.50 1.68
CA ARG A 95 -5.15 16.91 2.09
C ARG A 95 -6.46 17.61 1.74
N SER A 96 -6.98 17.35 0.53
CA SER A 96 -8.17 18.03 0.01
C SER A 96 -9.49 17.46 0.54
N GLN A 97 -9.55 16.15 0.78
CA GLN A 97 -10.82 15.46 1.04
C GLN A 97 -11.12 15.24 2.54
N LYS A 98 -12.41 15.13 2.86
CA LYS A 98 -12.86 14.68 4.18
C LYS A 98 -12.39 13.25 4.44
N LEU A 99 -12.10 12.94 5.71
CA LEU A 99 -11.57 11.64 6.09
C LEU A 99 -12.50 10.51 5.65
N SER A 100 -13.83 10.73 5.75
CA SER A 100 -14.93 9.86 5.30
C SER A 100 -14.74 9.38 3.86
N TYR A 101 -14.64 10.31 2.91
CA TYR A 101 -14.49 10.05 1.48
C TYR A 101 -13.17 9.33 1.15
N LEU A 102 -12.11 9.67 1.88
CA LEU A 102 -10.77 9.14 1.64
C LEU A 102 -10.69 7.61 1.86
N VAL A 103 -11.38 7.10 2.87
CA VAL A 103 -11.37 5.65 3.16
C VAL A 103 -12.18 4.89 2.13
N ILE A 104 -13.31 5.42 1.66
CA ILE A 104 -14.12 4.76 0.62
C ILE A 104 -13.31 4.63 -0.67
N VAL A 105 -12.67 5.73 -1.08
CA VAL A 105 -11.83 5.74 -2.29
C VAL A 105 -10.62 4.82 -2.12
N SER A 106 -9.92 4.88 -0.97
CA SER A 106 -8.75 4.05 -0.73
C SER A 106 -9.09 2.56 -0.67
N THR A 107 -10.17 2.17 0.00
CA THR A 107 -10.60 0.77 0.08
C THR A 107 -11.14 0.27 -1.26
N GLY A 108 -11.91 1.08 -2.00
CA GLY A 108 -12.44 0.71 -3.31
C GLY A 108 -11.35 0.50 -4.35
N VAL A 109 -10.44 1.48 -4.48
CA VAL A 109 -9.30 1.38 -5.40
C VAL A 109 -8.40 0.22 -5.01
N GLY A 110 -8.15 0.01 -3.71
CA GLY A 110 -7.34 -1.11 -3.22
C GLY A 110 -7.92 -2.48 -3.59
N VAL A 111 -9.20 -2.71 -3.33
CA VAL A 111 -9.87 -3.98 -3.64
C VAL A 111 -9.89 -4.25 -5.15
N ILE A 112 -10.17 -3.25 -5.97
CA ILE A 112 -10.17 -3.38 -7.44
C ILE A 112 -8.75 -3.68 -7.95
N ALA A 113 -7.74 -2.95 -7.46
CA ALA A 113 -6.36 -3.17 -7.86
C ALA A 113 -5.85 -4.57 -7.46
N THR A 114 -6.16 -5.04 -6.25
CA THR A 114 -5.80 -6.39 -5.80
C THR A 114 -6.53 -7.47 -6.60
N MET A 115 -7.79 -7.25 -6.98
CA MET A 115 -8.54 -8.18 -7.83
C MET A 115 -7.92 -8.30 -9.22
N LEU A 116 -7.57 -7.17 -9.85
CA LEU A 116 -6.89 -7.15 -11.14
C LEU A 116 -5.50 -7.79 -11.06
N ALA A 117 -4.72 -7.47 -10.02
CA ALA A 117 -3.41 -8.09 -9.80
C ALA A 117 -3.53 -9.62 -9.61
N SER A 118 -4.53 -10.09 -8.87
CA SER A 118 -4.76 -11.52 -8.65
C SER A 118 -5.16 -12.22 -9.95
N TYR A 119 -5.94 -11.56 -10.82
CA TYR A 119 -6.26 -12.07 -12.15
C TYR A 119 -5.01 -12.16 -13.04
N MET A 120 -4.19 -11.11 -13.08
CA MET A 120 -3.03 -11.02 -13.96
C MET A 120 -1.86 -11.92 -13.52
N PHE A 121 -1.57 -12.00 -12.22
CA PHE A 121 -0.37 -12.67 -11.69
C PHE A 121 -0.64 -14.05 -11.08
N LEU A 122 -1.83 -14.27 -10.53
CA LEU A 122 -2.18 -15.54 -9.86
C LEU A 122 -3.15 -16.39 -10.69
N GLY A 123 -3.60 -15.89 -11.86
CA GLY A 123 -4.55 -16.57 -12.73
C GLY A 123 -5.95 -16.74 -12.10
N ASP A 124 -6.25 -15.97 -11.05
CA ASP A 124 -7.50 -16.09 -10.31
C ASP A 124 -8.67 -15.56 -11.14
N LYS A 125 -9.75 -16.31 -11.26
CA LYS A 125 -10.89 -15.92 -12.09
C LYS A 125 -11.72 -14.83 -11.40
N ILE A 126 -11.97 -13.75 -12.14
CA ILE A 126 -12.91 -12.71 -11.74
C ILE A 126 -14.33 -13.23 -12.01
N THR A 127 -15.02 -13.66 -10.95
CA THR A 127 -16.41 -14.12 -11.03
C THR A 127 -17.38 -12.96 -10.85
N LYS A 128 -18.61 -13.11 -11.37
CA LYS A 128 -19.68 -12.12 -11.19
C LYS A 128 -19.93 -11.81 -9.71
N THR A 129 -19.81 -12.81 -8.84
CA THR A 129 -19.94 -12.67 -7.39
C THR A 129 -18.83 -11.81 -6.78
N LYS A 130 -17.57 -11.98 -7.22
CA LYS A 130 -16.46 -11.12 -6.76
C LYS A 130 -16.66 -9.67 -7.19
N ILE A 131 -17.12 -9.43 -8.42
CA ILE A 131 -17.42 -8.07 -8.90
C ILE A 131 -18.57 -7.46 -8.09
N LEU A 132 -19.67 -8.20 -7.88
CA LEU A 132 -20.82 -7.75 -7.10
C LEU A 132 -20.46 -7.50 -5.63
N SER A 133 -19.48 -8.22 -5.06
CA SER A 133 -19.06 -8.02 -3.67
C SER A 133 -18.39 -6.65 -3.43
N ILE A 134 -17.82 -6.02 -4.47
CA ILE A 134 -17.14 -4.72 -4.36
C ILE A 134 -18.10 -3.60 -3.93
N PRO A 135 -19.25 -3.35 -4.61
CA PRO A 135 -20.19 -2.33 -4.16
C PRO A 135 -20.75 -2.64 -2.77
N PHE A 136 -21.07 -3.90 -2.42
CA PHE A 136 -21.51 -4.24 -1.07
C PHE A 136 -20.44 -3.94 0.00
N LEU A 137 -19.17 -4.23 -0.30
CA LEU A 137 -18.06 -3.92 0.60
C LEU A 137 -17.86 -2.42 0.73
N LEU A 138 -17.96 -1.66 -0.38
CA LEU A 138 -17.87 -0.20 -0.35
C LEU A 138 -19.03 0.44 0.41
N THR A 139 -20.25 -0.07 0.25
CA THR A 139 -21.42 0.35 1.03
C THR A 139 -21.24 0.03 2.50
N GLY A 140 -20.72 -1.15 2.85
CA GLY A 140 -20.40 -1.52 4.23
C GLY A 140 -19.35 -0.59 4.86
N VAL A 141 -18.30 -0.23 4.10
CA VAL A 141 -17.27 0.72 4.54
C VAL A 141 -17.83 2.14 4.68
N TYR A 142 -18.80 2.52 3.85
CA TYR A 142 -19.51 3.79 3.97
C TYR A 142 -20.40 3.85 5.22
N LEU A 143 -21.14 2.77 5.51
CA LEU A 143 -22.07 2.68 6.64
C LEU A 143 -21.39 2.45 8.00
N ALA A 144 -20.20 1.85 8.02
CA ALA A 144 -19.42 1.63 9.25
C ALA A 144 -18.77 2.93 9.81
N ARG A 145 -19.16 4.09 9.29
CA ARG A 145 -18.64 5.41 9.63
C ARG A 145 -19.75 6.40 9.91
#